data_AF-A0A9P9PZT6-F1
#
_entry.id   AF-A0A9P9PZT6-F1
#
_cell.length_a   1.000
_cell.length_b   1.000
_cell.length_c   1.000
_cell.angle_alpha   90.00
_cell.angle_beta   90.00
_cell.angle_gamma   90.00
#
_symmetry.space_group_name_H-M   'P 1'
#
loop_
_entity.id
_entity.type
_entity.pdbx_description
1 polymer ?
#
loop_
_entity_poly.entity_id
_entity_poly.type
_entity_poly.pdbx_seq_one_letter_code
_entity_poly.pdbx_strand_id
1 'polypeptide(L)'
;MAGLLEQLDGTISELLAGWNVYSSLLSVAMLAFVGWVIVDTADADTHPLLLARQAQASYVRQAGESAVFRSPETPHGCTRSLLPAPANPLRTGLAVKPAGAPMYSAGKDGDLRDVWRRATGEIPLDKGASSSGTANIMTVFGKEGVSEHKIDQVTKDIAVIGKHLQQHGAKKVAVYMPNSVEFLAALFAGAFYGFTPILIPYNQPHPALVDLLVRTKADALIAEAGSVPLADVSQGASALRQIIWTVEKTSRHMDWSEVPEGIGGKIDVSVWHELVQDQKNGAAAVLPSTSEKPPGVVFLWQEAVGKSTELVEFTQQNLVAAIGALITSLPAAHRLNASDTFLPADAFTHSYSLCLTLAALFSHSTVIINSVAGPGVDLTLASRSIAPTVVVVSAETAAKLHSTTNTAITSGPKKFAHYLETRMLTAGRLPTDTFLTQLNAPTRANIGSAPGKLRLVFISERAGLNTPPLSSEDLSDLRIYTKARVVYALTTAKVAGAVAQTNIYDYRTGTTPLNKHSHFGVPLSCVEIKLRDTAQHKTTDEQSIGELIVTGSSVAGAEVSLGVNGMYPSLIAH
;
A
#
# COMPACT_ATOMS: atom_id res chain seq x y z
N MET A 1 76.26 -6.49 4.58
CA MET A 1 74.93 -7.09 4.43
C MET A 1 73.98 -5.94 4.16
N ALA A 2 73.45 -5.86 2.94
CA ALA A 2 72.46 -4.83 2.61
C ALA A 2 71.30 -4.93 3.60
N GLY A 3 70.84 -3.78 4.09
CA GLY A 3 69.72 -3.75 5.01
C GLY A 3 68.48 -4.33 4.34
N LEU A 4 67.57 -4.93 5.12
CA LEU A 4 66.31 -5.51 4.60
C LEU A 4 65.51 -4.52 3.73
N LEU A 5 65.68 -3.21 4.01
CA LEU A 5 65.15 -2.10 3.21
C LEU A 5 65.83 -1.92 1.85
N GLU A 6 67.15 -2.04 1.74
CA GLU A 6 67.88 -1.96 0.46
C GLU A 6 67.58 -3.18 -0.42
N GLN A 7 67.39 -4.35 0.19
CA GLN A 7 66.97 -5.54 -0.55
C GLN A 7 65.54 -5.41 -1.06
N LEU A 8 64.62 -4.88 -0.25
CA LEU A 8 63.26 -4.56 -0.69
C LEU A 8 63.26 -3.51 -1.80
N ASP A 9 64.02 -2.43 -1.65
CA ASP A 9 64.11 -1.36 -2.65
C ASP A 9 64.70 -1.86 -3.98
N GLY A 10 65.74 -2.69 -3.91
CA GLY A 10 66.32 -3.36 -5.08
C GLY A 10 65.30 -4.28 -5.79
N THR A 11 64.55 -5.08 -5.04
CA THR A 11 63.53 -5.96 -5.64
C THR A 11 62.35 -5.20 -6.24
N ILE A 12 61.94 -4.08 -5.65
CA ILE A 12 60.87 -3.22 -6.19
C ILE A 12 61.36 -2.51 -7.45
N SER A 13 62.61 -2.02 -7.44
CA SER A 13 63.23 -1.36 -8.60
C SER A 13 63.37 -2.31 -9.79
N GLU A 14 63.80 -3.56 -9.57
CA GLU A 14 63.87 -4.59 -10.62
C GLU A 14 62.48 -4.97 -11.15
N LEU A 15 61.48 -5.08 -10.27
CA LEU A 15 60.11 -5.40 -10.66
C LEU A 15 59.45 -4.28 -11.47
N LEU A 16 59.75 -3.01 -11.17
CA LEU A 16 59.32 -1.86 -11.95
C LEU A 16 60.14 -1.67 -13.24
N ALA A 17 61.42 -2.06 -13.26
CA ALA A 17 62.26 -1.98 -14.45
C ALA A 17 61.83 -2.95 -15.56
N GLY A 18 61.26 -4.11 -15.19
CA GLY A 18 60.65 -5.07 -16.13
C GLY A 18 59.21 -4.74 -16.54
N TRP A 19 58.63 -3.66 -16.01
CA TRP A 19 57.22 -3.33 -16.22
C TRP A 19 56.96 -2.88 -17.66
N ASN A 20 56.17 -3.65 -18.40
CA ASN A 20 55.79 -3.35 -19.78
C ASN A 20 54.26 -3.35 -19.94
N VAL A 21 53.78 -3.02 -21.15
CA VAL A 21 52.33 -2.96 -21.46
C VAL A 21 51.62 -4.28 -21.15
N TYR A 22 52.28 -5.42 -21.35
CA TYR A 22 51.72 -6.74 -21.02
C TYR A 22 51.58 -6.94 -19.51
N SER A 23 52.55 -6.48 -18.71
CA SER A 23 52.52 -6.53 -17.25
C SER A 23 51.41 -5.64 -16.68
N SER A 24 51.21 -4.45 -17.26
CA SER A 24 50.06 -3.59 -16.96
C SER A 24 48.73 -4.30 -17.25
N LEU A 25 48.61 -4.90 -18.44
CA LEU A 25 47.36 -5.55 -18.87
C LEU A 25 47.03 -6.78 -18.02
N LEU A 26 48.02 -7.59 -17.68
CA LEU A 26 47.85 -8.74 -16.77
C LEU A 26 47.49 -8.30 -15.36
N SER A 27 48.13 -7.24 -14.85
CA SER A 27 47.81 -6.70 -13.52
C SER A 27 46.38 -6.15 -13.46
N VAL A 28 45.95 -5.42 -14.50
CA VAL A 28 44.57 -4.93 -14.61
C VAL A 28 43.59 -6.10 -14.75
N ALA A 29 43.90 -7.12 -15.56
CA ALA A 29 43.06 -8.31 -15.70
C ALA A 29 42.93 -9.08 -14.39
N MET A 30 44.03 -9.22 -13.62
CA MET A 30 44.02 -9.90 -12.33
C MET A 30 43.23 -9.10 -11.28
N LEU A 31 43.40 -7.78 -11.22
CA LEU A 31 42.59 -6.91 -10.35
C LEU A 31 41.11 -6.94 -10.73
N ALA A 32 40.80 -6.93 -12.02
CA ALA A 32 39.42 -7.06 -12.52
C ALA A 32 38.82 -8.43 -12.16
N PHE A 33 39.59 -9.51 -12.27
CA PHE A 33 39.17 -10.85 -11.87
C PHE A 33 38.92 -10.96 -10.36
N VAL A 34 39.85 -10.45 -9.52
CA VAL A 34 39.68 -10.44 -8.06
C VAL A 34 38.47 -9.58 -7.68
N GLY A 35 38.31 -8.40 -8.28
CA GLY A 35 37.13 -7.57 -8.08
C GLY A 35 35.83 -8.27 -8.48
N TRP A 36 35.84 -8.99 -9.61
CA TRP A 36 34.71 -9.80 -10.05
C TRP A 36 34.37 -10.93 -9.06
N VAL A 37 35.36 -11.68 -8.57
CA VAL A 37 35.16 -12.74 -7.57
C VAL A 37 34.58 -12.19 -6.28
N ILE A 38 35.06 -11.05 -5.78
CA ILE A 38 34.51 -10.42 -4.56
C ILE A 38 33.05 -10.00 -4.77
N VAL A 39 32.72 -9.46 -5.94
CA VAL A 39 31.33 -9.07 -6.26
C VAL A 39 30.43 -10.29 -6.43
N ASP A 40 30.92 -11.38 -7.02
CA ASP A 40 30.14 -12.60 -7.28
C ASP A 40 29.90 -13.42 -6.01
N THR A 41 30.85 -13.44 -5.08
CA THR A 41 30.80 -14.23 -3.82
C THR A 41 29.94 -13.62 -2.70
N ALA A 42 29.35 -12.43 -2.88
CA ALA A 42 28.54 -11.82 -1.84
C ALA A 42 27.17 -12.53 -1.67
N ASP A 43 26.78 -12.74 -0.40
CA ASP A 43 25.58 -13.46 -0.01
C ASP A 43 24.27 -12.78 -0.51
N ALA A 44 23.29 -13.60 -0.88
CA ALA A 44 21.96 -13.13 -1.24
C ALA A 44 21.20 -12.52 -0.04
N ASP A 45 20.32 -11.55 -0.29
CA ASP A 45 19.52 -10.86 0.74
C ASP A 45 18.64 -11.84 1.54
N THR A 46 18.23 -12.96 0.92
CA THR A 46 17.48 -14.02 1.57
C THR A 46 17.96 -15.38 1.10
N HIS A 47 17.85 -16.38 1.98
CA HIS A 47 18.19 -17.74 1.62
C HIS A 47 17.19 -18.30 0.59
N PRO A 48 17.64 -18.92 -0.52
CA PRO A 48 16.75 -19.36 -1.61
C PRO A 48 15.66 -20.36 -1.15
N LEU A 49 15.95 -21.17 -0.13
CA LEU A 49 14.97 -22.09 0.47
C LEU A 49 13.74 -21.39 1.09
N LEU A 50 13.89 -20.15 1.58
CA LEU A 50 12.76 -19.37 2.10
C LEU A 50 11.83 -18.89 0.98
N LEU A 51 12.40 -18.59 -0.20
CA LEU A 51 11.63 -18.24 -1.40
C LEU A 51 10.99 -19.47 -2.05
N ALA A 52 11.59 -20.65 -1.88
CA ALA A 52 10.96 -21.90 -2.29
C ALA A 52 9.71 -22.19 -1.44
N ARG A 53 9.80 -22.05 -0.11
CA ARG A 53 8.70 -22.34 0.82
C ARG A 53 7.89 -21.10 1.18
N GLN A 54 7.22 -20.57 0.16
CA GLN A 54 6.50 -19.31 0.28
C GLN A 54 5.13 -19.45 0.95
N ALA A 55 4.38 -20.54 0.75
CA ALA A 55 3.17 -20.85 1.52
C ALA A 55 3.11 -22.31 1.94
N GLN A 56 2.32 -22.58 2.97
CA GLN A 56 2.10 -23.91 3.52
C GLN A 56 0.77 -24.48 3.04
N ALA A 57 0.82 -25.63 2.36
CA ALA A 57 -0.37 -26.40 1.99
C ALA A 57 -0.90 -27.18 3.21
N SER A 58 -2.24 -27.28 3.32
CA SER A 58 -2.90 -28.19 4.24
C SER A 58 -2.61 -29.64 3.87
N TYR A 59 -2.50 -30.52 4.87
CA TYR A 59 -2.37 -31.97 4.66
C TYR A 59 -3.65 -32.63 4.15
N VAL A 60 -4.80 -31.96 4.27
CA VAL A 60 -6.10 -32.47 3.85
C VAL A 60 -6.62 -31.65 2.67
N ARG A 61 -7.08 -32.33 1.62
CA ARG A 61 -7.77 -31.76 0.45
C ARG A 61 -9.14 -32.39 0.27
N GLN A 62 -10.10 -31.62 -0.24
CA GLN A 62 -11.42 -32.11 -0.63
C GLN A 62 -11.42 -32.50 -2.10
N ALA A 63 -12.32 -33.39 -2.50
CA ALA A 63 -12.45 -33.77 -3.91
C ALA A 63 -12.89 -32.57 -4.75
N GLY A 64 -12.19 -32.31 -5.86
CA GLY A 64 -12.46 -31.17 -6.75
C GLY A 64 -11.94 -29.81 -6.27
N GLU A 65 -11.14 -29.79 -5.19
CA GLU A 65 -10.46 -28.60 -4.70
C GLU A 65 -8.98 -28.90 -4.39
N SER A 66 -8.12 -27.90 -4.52
CA SER A 66 -6.73 -27.98 -4.07
C SER A 66 -6.62 -28.03 -2.54
N ALA A 67 -5.43 -28.33 -2.03
CA ALA A 67 -5.11 -28.05 -0.64
C ALA A 67 -5.30 -26.56 -0.32
N VAL A 68 -5.61 -26.25 0.93
CA VAL A 68 -5.69 -24.87 1.42
C VAL A 68 -4.29 -24.34 1.70
N PHE A 69 -3.93 -23.22 1.07
CA PHE A 69 -2.63 -22.57 1.21
C PHE A 69 -2.71 -21.40 2.20
N ARG A 70 -1.77 -21.35 3.15
CA ARG A 70 -1.63 -20.30 4.16
C ARG A 70 -0.24 -19.68 4.18
N SER A 71 -0.17 -18.45 4.66
CA SER A 71 1.09 -17.80 5.00
C SER A 71 1.88 -18.63 6.03
N PRO A 72 3.22 -18.73 5.92
CA PRO A 72 4.07 -19.33 6.95
C PRO A 72 3.97 -18.61 8.31
N GLU A 73 3.47 -17.37 8.35
CA GLU A 73 3.21 -16.64 9.60
C GLU A 73 2.04 -17.22 10.41
N THR A 74 1.05 -17.81 9.73
CA THR A 74 -0.16 -18.39 10.33
C THR A 74 -0.33 -19.85 9.86
N PRO A 75 0.59 -20.74 10.29
CA PRO A 75 0.66 -22.11 9.78
C PRO A 75 -0.56 -22.95 10.16
N HIS A 76 -0.76 -24.03 9.42
CA HIS A 76 -1.80 -25.02 9.74
C HIS A 76 -1.49 -25.72 11.09
N GLY A 77 -2.51 -25.90 11.92
CA GLY A 77 -2.42 -26.61 13.21
C GLY A 77 -1.90 -25.79 14.41
N CYS A 78 -1.64 -24.49 14.26
CA CYS A 78 -1.15 -23.64 15.35
C CYS A 78 -2.29 -23.14 16.26
N THR A 79 -2.81 -24.01 17.12
CA THR A 79 -3.76 -23.66 18.18
C THR A 79 -3.04 -23.10 19.42
N ARG A 80 -2.41 -21.92 19.30
CA ARG A 80 -1.78 -21.29 20.48
C ARG A 80 -2.74 -20.30 21.18
N SER A 81 -3.82 -20.84 21.75
CA SER A 81 -4.55 -20.20 22.85
C SER A 81 -5.19 -21.28 23.72
N LEU A 82 -4.89 -21.26 25.02
CA LEU A 82 -5.45 -22.16 26.04
C LEU A 82 -6.92 -21.79 26.41
N LEU A 83 -7.66 -21.17 25.48
CA LEU A 83 -9.04 -20.72 25.65
C LEU A 83 -9.90 -21.25 24.49
N PRO A 84 -11.20 -21.51 24.72
CA PRO A 84 -12.08 -22.09 23.72
C PRO A 84 -12.45 -21.02 22.68
N ALA A 85 -11.64 -20.91 21.64
CA ALA A 85 -11.94 -20.17 20.41
C ALA A 85 -11.68 -21.12 19.21
N PRO A 86 -12.38 -20.96 18.07
CA PRO A 86 -12.37 -21.95 17.00
C PRO A 86 -10.94 -22.22 16.49
N ALA A 87 -10.72 -23.46 16.09
CA ALA A 87 -9.44 -24.03 15.72
C ALA A 87 -8.65 -23.15 14.72
N ASN A 88 -7.40 -22.85 15.10
CA ASN A 88 -6.33 -22.30 14.26
C ASN A 88 -6.59 -20.93 13.61
N PRO A 89 -6.58 -19.83 14.38
CA PRO A 89 -7.05 -18.53 13.90
C PRO A 89 -6.04 -17.88 12.92
N LEU A 90 -6.55 -17.52 11.74
CA LEU A 90 -5.92 -16.52 10.87
C LEU A 90 -5.83 -15.19 11.64
N ARG A 91 -5.00 -14.26 11.15
CA ARG A 91 -4.90 -12.95 11.78
C ARG A 91 -6.24 -12.21 11.74
N THR A 92 -6.74 -11.81 12.91
CA THR A 92 -8.05 -11.17 13.09
C THR A 92 -7.97 -9.66 13.29
N GLY A 93 -6.81 -9.10 13.63
CA GLY A 93 -6.68 -7.66 13.88
C GLY A 93 -5.25 -7.14 14.11
N LEU A 94 -5.18 -5.97 14.73
CA LEU A 94 -3.96 -5.19 14.98
C LEU A 94 -3.16 -5.66 16.20
N ALA A 95 -3.72 -6.51 17.05
CA ALA A 95 -3.13 -6.93 18.32
C ALA A 95 -2.75 -5.73 19.23
N VAL A 96 -3.68 -4.78 19.35
CA VAL A 96 -3.53 -3.55 20.14
C VAL A 96 -3.40 -3.90 21.62
N LYS A 97 -2.34 -3.39 22.26
CA LYS A 97 -2.10 -3.57 23.69
C LYS A 97 -2.42 -2.26 24.43
N PRO A 98 -3.11 -2.30 25.57
CA PRO A 98 -3.32 -1.10 26.37
C PRO A 98 -1.99 -0.60 26.95
N ALA A 99 -1.93 0.70 27.26
CA ALA A 99 -0.74 1.30 27.86
C ALA A 99 -0.38 0.58 29.18
N GLY A 100 0.89 0.22 29.32
CA GLY A 100 1.40 -0.50 30.50
C GLY A 100 1.16 -2.02 30.51
N ALA A 101 0.52 -2.60 29.48
CA ALA A 101 0.33 -4.04 29.40
C ALA A 101 1.67 -4.80 29.31
N PRO A 102 1.79 -5.99 29.93
CA PRO A 102 2.98 -6.83 29.79
C PRO A 102 3.25 -7.21 28.32
N MET A 103 4.52 -7.39 27.95
CA MET A 103 4.89 -7.73 26.57
C MET A 103 4.21 -9.01 26.06
N TYR A 104 3.99 -9.97 26.96
CA TYR A 104 3.39 -11.28 26.69
C TYR A 104 1.85 -11.31 26.77
N SER A 105 1.18 -10.18 27.06
CA SER A 105 -0.29 -10.15 27.02
C SER A 105 -0.80 -10.21 25.58
N ALA A 106 -1.84 -11.01 25.34
CA ALA A 106 -2.55 -10.98 24.07
C ALA A 106 -3.14 -9.59 23.83
N GLY A 107 -2.91 -9.03 22.64
CA GLY A 107 -3.54 -7.77 22.21
C GLY A 107 -4.97 -8.01 21.75
N LYS A 108 -5.82 -6.97 21.80
CA LYS A 108 -7.15 -7.01 21.19
C LYS A 108 -7.06 -6.80 19.68
N ASP A 109 -8.04 -7.28 18.92
CA ASP A 109 -8.10 -7.06 17.47
C ASP A 109 -8.13 -5.56 17.12
N GLY A 110 -8.83 -4.78 17.92
CA GLY A 110 -8.99 -3.33 17.76
C GLY A 110 -9.97 -2.94 16.66
N ASP A 111 -10.04 -1.64 16.39
CA ASP A 111 -10.84 -1.04 15.33
C ASP A 111 -10.13 0.20 14.73
N LEU A 112 -10.76 0.91 13.80
CA LEU A 112 -10.20 2.15 13.25
C LEU A 112 -10.01 3.26 14.30
N ARG A 113 -10.77 3.26 15.40
CA ARG A 113 -10.56 4.22 16.50
C ARG A 113 -9.22 3.94 17.16
N ASP A 114 -8.86 2.68 17.37
CA ASP A 114 -7.56 2.30 17.92
C ASP A 114 -6.40 2.67 16.98
N VAL A 115 -6.59 2.68 15.66
CA VAL A 115 -5.60 3.22 14.70
C VAL A 115 -5.37 4.71 14.95
N TRP A 116 -6.45 5.47 15.15
CA TRP A 116 -6.35 6.90 15.46
C TRP A 116 -5.76 7.16 16.84
N ARG A 117 -6.14 6.38 17.86
CA ARG A 117 -5.56 6.45 19.21
C ARG A 117 -4.07 6.10 19.24
N ARG A 118 -3.63 5.21 18.34
CA ARG A 118 -2.20 4.98 18.09
C ARG A 118 -1.57 6.25 17.51
N ALA A 119 -2.14 6.79 16.42
CA ALA A 119 -1.61 7.98 15.74
C ALA A 119 -1.51 9.25 16.64
N THR A 120 -2.44 9.41 17.59
CA THR A 120 -2.45 10.49 18.60
C THR A 120 -1.46 10.26 19.76
N GLY A 121 -0.86 9.08 19.86
CA GLY A 121 0.06 8.72 20.94
C GLY A 121 -0.61 8.23 22.23
N GLU A 122 -1.94 8.13 22.29
CA GLU A 122 -2.66 7.55 23.43
C GLU A 122 -2.24 6.08 23.66
N ILE A 123 -2.00 5.36 22.57
CA ILE A 123 -1.48 3.99 22.60
C ILE A 123 0.00 4.03 22.22
N PRO A 124 0.93 3.78 23.16
CA PRO A 124 2.36 3.92 22.90
C PRO A 124 2.87 2.82 21.97
N LEU A 125 3.86 3.15 21.12
CA LEU A 125 4.56 2.15 20.32
C LEU A 125 5.19 1.03 21.17
N ASP A 126 5.48 -0.10 20.53
CA ASP A 126 6.16 -1.20 21.20
C ASP A 126 7.54 -0.76 21.71
N LYS A 127 7.94 -1.24 22.90
CA LYS A 127 9.22 -0.87 23.54
C LYS A 127 10.39 -1.16 22.59
N GLY A 128 11.13 -0.10 22.22
CA GLY A 128 12.26 -0.15 21.27
C GLY A 128 12.04 0.67 19.99
N ALA A 129 10.81 1.09 19.70
CA ALA A 129 10.53 2.03 18.62
C ALA A 129 10.79 3.48 19.06
N SER A 130 11.65 4.19 18.34
CA SER A 130 11.89 5.64 18.53
C SER A 130 10.82 6.44 17.78
N SER A 131 10.02 7.25 18.48
CA SER A 131 9.10 8.19 17.84
C SER A 131 8.92 9.47 18.68
N SER A 132 8.50 10.54 18.02
CA SER A 132 8.10 11.83 18.61
C SER A 132 6.82 11.79 19.45
N GLY A 133 6.26 10.61 19.73
CA GLY A 133 5.00 10.42 20.45
C GLY A 133 3.76 10.37 19.55
N THR A 134 3.72 11.09 18.43
CA THR A 134 2.56 11.17 17.51
C THR A 134 2.95 10.90 16.05
N ALA A 135 1.98 10.48 15.24
CA ALA A 135 2.12 10.39 13.79
C ALA A 135 2.16 11.80 13.15
N ASN A 136 2.65 11.90 11.92
CA ASN A 136 2.65 13.17 11.16
C ASN A 136 1.84 13.01 9.86
N ILE A 137 1.05 14.02 9.52
CA ILE A 137 0.28 14.07 8.28
C ILE A 137 0.67 15.34 7.54
N MET A 138 1.04 15.19 6.27
CA MET A 138 1.39 16.30 5.39
C MET A 138 0.53 16.24 4.14
N THR A 139 0.21 17.38 3.55
CA THR A 139 -0.46 17.48 2.26
C THR A 139 0.44 18.17 1.26
N VAL A 140 0.51 17.65 0.04
CA VAL A 140 1.28 18.22 -1.06
C VAL A 140 0.35 18.85 -2.08
N PHE A 141 0.54 20.15 -2.33
CA PHE A 141 -0.23 20.92 -3.31
C PHE A 141 0.61 21.18 -4.56
N GLY A 142 1.01 20.13 -5.27
CA GLY A 142 1.82 20.24 -6.49
C GLY A 142 3.05 21.15 -6.32
N LYS A 143 3.05 22.31 -6.99
CA LYS A 143 4.14 23.30 -6.93
C LYS A 143 4.03 24.29 -5.76
N GLU A 144 2.86 24.42 -5.15
CA GLU A 144 2.54 25.44 -4.14
C GLU A 144 3.09 25.12 -2.75
N GLY A 145 3.70 23.94 -2.60
CA GLY A 145 4.46 23.54 -1.40
C GLY A 145 3.82 22.38 -0.65
N VAL A 146 4.35 22.14 0.56
CA VAL A 146 3.91 21.08 1.46
C VAL A 146 3.31 21.73 2.71
N SER A 147 2.12 21.34 3.12
CA SER A 147 1.52 21.78 4.39
C SER A 147 1.49 20.67 5.41
N GLU A 148 2.00 20.93 6.60
CA GLU A 148 1.94 20.01 7.73
C GLU A 148 0.62 20.17 8.49
N HIS A 149 0.00 19.05 8.86
CA HIS A 149 -1.23 18.99 9.61
C HIS A 149 -0.96 18.37 10.98
N LYS A 150 -1.08 19.18 12.04
CA LYS A 150 -0.96 18.69 13.41
C LYS A 150 -2.10 17.71 13.70
N ILE A 151 -1.78 16.57 14.29
CA ILE A 151 -2.78 15.54 14.66
C ILE A 151 -3.88 16.09 15.56
N ASP A 152 -3.56 17.02 16.47
CA ASP A 152 -4.55 17.67 17.33
C ASP A 152 -5.58 18.46 16.53
N GLN A 153 -5.16 19.11 15.44
CA GLN A 153 -6.06 19.85 14.55
C GLN A 153 -6.98 18.88 13.81
N VAL A 154 -6.42 17.80 13.24
CA VAL A 154 -7.21 16.78 12.54
C VAL A 154 -8.19 16.08 13.49
N THR A 155 -7.78 15.85 14.74
CA THR A 155 -8.63 15.29 15.79
C THR A 155 -9.83 16.19 16.10
N LYS A 156 -9.62 17.52 16.14
CA LYS A 156 -10.72 18.48 16.27
C LYS A 156 -11.64 18.44 15.05
N ASP A 157 -11.08 18.36 13.85
CA ASP A 157 -11.86 18.31 12.61
C ASP A 157 -12.75 17.04 12.57
N ILE A 158 -12.20 15.88 12.98
CA ILE A 158 -12.95 14.62 13.16
C ILE A 158 -14.12 14.82 14.14
N ALA A 159 -13.85 15.45 15.29
CA ALA A 159 -14.86 15.64 16.33
C ALA A 159 -15.98 16.61 15.91
N VAL A 160 -15.63 17.70 15.23
CA VAL A 160 -16.60 18.70 14.75
C VAL A 160 -17.53 18.08 13.72
N ILE A 161 -16.97 17.44 12.69
CA ILE A 161 -17.76 16.87 11.60
C ILE A 161 -18.57 15.68 12.06
N GLY A 162 -17.98 14.81 12.89
CA GLY A 162 -18.71 13.69 13.47
C GLY A 162 -19.90 14.13 14.32
N LYS A 163 -19.73 15.15 15.16
CA LYS A 163 -20.82 15.73 15.95
C LYS A 163 -21.90 16.36 15.07
N HIS A 164 -21.49 17.10 14.05
CA HIS A 164 -22.40 17.74 13.10
C HIS A 164 -23.29 16.71 12.38
N LEU A 165 -22.68 15.66 11.82
CA LEU A 165 -23.39 14.57 11.12
C LEU A 165 -24.30 13.79 12.08
N GLN A 166 -23.84 13.53 13.31
CA GLN A 166 -24.64 12.84 14.32
C GLN A 166 -25.87 13.66 14.74
N GLN A 167 -25.73 14.97 14.92
CA GLN A 167 -26.83 15.87 15.28
C GLN A 167 -27.91 15.93 14.19
N HIS A 168 -27.51 15.82 12.92
CA HIS A 168 -28.41 15.75 11.77
C HIS A 168 -28.92 14.33 11.48
N GLY A 169 -28.53 13.34 12.29
CA GLY A 169 -29.01 11.96 12.20
C GLY A 169 -28.51 11.19 10.97
N ALA A 170 -27.36 11.57 10.41
CA ALA A 170 -26.76 10.91 9.26
C ALA A 170 -26.28 9.49 9.62
N LYS A 171 -26.63 8.51 8.80
CA LYS A 171 -26.27 7.09 8.97
C LYS A 171 -25.35 6.58 7.88
N LYS A 172 -25.48 7.09 6.66
CA LYS A 172 -24.75 6.64 5.46
C LYS A 172 -24.18 7.84 4.73
N VAL A 173 -22.92 8.13 5.03
CA VAL A 173 -22.25 9.34 4.56
C VAL A 173 -21.41 9.01 3.33
N ALA A 174 -21.82 9.50 2.17
CA ALA A 174 -21.02 9.43 0.95
C ALA A 174 -19.85 10.40 1.01
N VAL A 175 -18.64 9.90 0.75
CA VAL A 175 -17.42 10.70 0.66
C VAL A 175 -16.96 10.69 -0.80
N TYR A 176 -17.11 11.83 -1.48
CA TYR A 176 -16.77 12.03 -2.88
C TYR A 176 -15.73 13.16 -3.02
N MET A 177 -14.47 12.81 -2.81
CA MET A 177 -13.34 13.74 -2.90
C MET A 177 -12.06 12.98 -3.23
N PRO A 178 -11.03 13.66 -3.77
CA PRO A 178 -9.71 13.05 -3.93
C PRO A 178 -9.08 12.75 -2.56
N ASN A 179 -7.89 12.14 -2.56
CA ASN A 179 -7.13 11.92 -1.33
C ASN A 179 -6.88 13.26 -0.63
N SER A 180 -7.44 13.42 0.56
CA SER A 180 -7.36 14.64 1.37
C SER A 180 -7.32 14.31 2.86
N VAL A 181 -7.02 15.31 3.70
CA VAL A 181 -7.08 15.16 5.16
C VAL A 181 -8.53 15.03 5.61
N GLU A 182 -9.44 15.76 4.95
CA GLU A 182 -10.88 15.74 5.17
C GLU A 182 -11.47 14.35 4.88
N PHE A 183 -10.96 13.64 3.87
CA PHE A 183 -11.34 12.25 3.57
C PHE A 183 -11.03 11.33 4.76
N LEU A 184 -9.80 11.41 5.28
CA LEU A 184 -9.40 10.61 6.45
C LEU A 184 -10.20 11.03 7.69
N ALA A 185 -10.44 12.32 7.88
CA ALA A 185 -11.21 12.83 9.00
C ALA A 185 -12.66 12.30 8.96
N ALA A 186 -13.31 12.29 7.79
CA ALA A 186 -14.64 11.72 7.61
C ALA A 186 -14.67 10.20 7.87
N LEU A 187 -13.64 9.47 7.44
CA LEU A 187 -13.49 8.03 7.70
C LEU A 187 -13.42 7.73 9.19
N PHE A 188 -12.56 8.43 9.94
CA PHE A 188 -12.44 8.24 11.38
C PHE A 188 -13.67 8.75 12.14
N ALA A 189 -14.30 9.85 11.69
CA ALA A 189 -15.53 10.35 12.27
C ALA A 189 -16.64 9.29 12.20
N GLY A 190 -16.73 8.51 11.12
CA GLY A 190 -17.68 7.40 11.02
C GLY A 190 -17.47 6.34 12.10
N ALA A 191 -16.21 6.00 12.38
CA ALA A 191 -15.86 5.04 13.42
C ALA A 191 -16.14 5.56 14.85
N PHE A 192 -15.95 6.86 15.11
CA PHE A 192 -16.18 7.46 16.43
C PHE A 192 -17.67 7.78 16.70
N TYR A 193 -18.41 8.25 15.70
CA TYR A 193 -19.78 8.76 15.84
C TYR A 193 -20.88 7.81 15.33
N GLY A 194 -20.50 6.67 14.74
CA GLY A 194 -21.43 5.58 14.47
C GLY A 194 -22.19 5.66 13.15
N PHE A 195 -21.62 6.31 12.12
CA PHE A 195 -22.17 6.31 10.75
C PHE A 195 -21.27 5.52 9.80
N THR A 196 -21.86 4.96 8.74
CA THR A 196 -21.15 4.20 7.70
C THR A 196 -20.62 5.13 6.61
N PRO A 197 -19.29 5.32 6.47
CA PRO A 197 -18.74 6.04 5.34
C PRO A 197 -18.78 5.19 4.07
N ILE A 198 -19.22 5.79 2.97
CA ILE A 198 -19.27 5.21 1.63
C ILE A 198 -18.23 5.93 0.78
N LEU A 199 -17.19 5.21 0.38
CA LEU A 199 -16.05 5.79 -0.34
C LEU A 199 -16.34 5.74 -1.84
N ILE A 200 -16.65 6.91 -2.43
CA ILE A 200 -16.97 7.02 -3.85
C ILE A 200 -15.71 7.42 -4.62
N PRO A 201 -15.29 6.65 -5.65
CA PRO A 201 -14.17 7.02 -6.49
C PRO A 201 -14.40 8.38 -7.12
N TYR A 202 -13.41 9.26 -7.02
CA TYR A 202 -13.48 10.63 -7.53
C TYR A 202 -13.49 10.68 -9.08
N ASN A 203 -13.89 11.82 -9.66
CA ASN A 203 -14.01 12.06 -11.10
C ASN A 203 -15.07 11.19 -11.82
N GLN A 204 -16.24 10.99 -11.21
CA GLN A 204 -17.37 10.34 -11.87
C GLN A 204 -18.19 11.33 -12.72
N PRO A 205 -18.77 10.90 -13.85
CA PRO A 205 -19.82 11.65 -14.52
C PRO A 205 -20.98 11.90 -13.57
N HIS A 206 -21.58 13.10 -13.58
CA HIS A 206 -22.63 13.46 -12.62
C HIS A 206 -23.82 12.47 -12.61
N PRO A 207 -24.33 11.97 -13.75
CA PRO A 207 -25.41 10.98 -13.73
C PRO A 207 -25.00 9.68 -13.02
N ALA A 208 -23.77 9.21 -13.26
CA ALA A 208 -23.25 8.01 -12.61
C ALA A 208 -23.08 8.22 -11.09
N LEU A 209 -22.65 9.41 -10.66
CA LEU A 209 -22.57 9.75 -9.24
C LEU A 209 -23.96 9.73 -8.58
N VAL A 210 -24.96 10.34 -9.20
CA VAL A 210 -26.34 10.33 -8.70
C VAL A 210 -26.86 8.90 -8.57
N ASP A 211 -26.63 8.06 -9.58
CA ASP A 211 -27.01 6.65 -9.54
C ASP A 211 -26.31 5.91 -8.39
N LEU A 212 -25.03 6.18 -8.15
CA LEU A 212 -24.28 5.62 -7.02
C LEU A 212 -24.85 6.08 -5.67
N LEU A 213 -25.20 7.36 -5.51
CA LEU A 213 -25.81 7.89 -4.29
C LEU A 213 -27.16 7.23 -4.00
N VAL A 214 -27.99 7.05 -5.04
CA VAL A 214 -29.28 6.36 -4.93
C VAL A 214 -29.09 4.88 -4.57
N ARG A 215 -28.17 4.19 -5.25
CA ARG A 215 -27.90 2.76 -5.05
C ARG A 215 -27.33 2.46 -3.67
N THR A 216 -26.47 3.33 -3.15
CA THR A 216 -25.90 3.22 -1.80
C THR A 216 -26.84 3.71 -0.70
N LYS A 217 -27.89 4.45 -1.07
CA LYS A 217 -28.87 5.09 -0.16
C LYS A 217 -28.17 6.05 0.81
N ALA A 218 -27.26 6.88 0.28
CA ALA A 218 -26.58 7.89 1.07
C ALA A 218 -27.57 8.95 1.56
N ASP A 219 -27.46 9.34 2.83
CA ASP A 219 -28.29 10.38 3.45
C ASP A 219 -27.54 11.69 3.71
N ALA A 220 -26.20 11.64 3.76
CA ALA A 220 -25.33 12.80 3.72
C ALA A 220 -24.23 12.64 2.66
N LEU A 221 -23.75 13.75 2.10
CA LEU A 221 -22.69 13.79 1.10
C LEU A 221 -21.61 14.78 1.55
N ILE A 222 -20.37 14.32 1.60
CA ILE A 222 -19.19 15.17 1.75
C ILE A 222 -18.49 15.18 0.41
N ALA A 223 -18.42 16.35 -0.23
CA ALA A 223 -17.86 16.48 -1.56
C ALA A 223 -17.01 17.74 -1.70
N GLU A 224 -16.09 17.72 -2.67
CA GLU A 224 -15.33 18.91 -3.04
C GLU A 224 -16.26 19.96 -3.69
N ALA A 225 -16.15 21.21 -3.25
CA ALA A 225 -16.94 22.30 -3.81
C ALA A 225 -16.68 22.47 -5.31
N GLY A 226 -17.75 22.61 -6.10
CA GLY A 226 -17.66 22.74 -7.55
C GLY A 226 -17.48 21.41 -8.31
N SER A 227 -17.27 20.29 -7.64
CA SER A 227 -17.13 18.98 -8.30
C SER A 227 -18.47 18.38 -8.77
N VAL A 228 -19.60 18.83 -8.20
CA VAL A 228 -20.94 18.32 -8.51
C VAL A 228 -21.99 19.44 -8.44
N PRO A 229 -22.87 19.59 -9.44
CA PRO A 229 -23.99 20.52 -9.38
C PRO A 229 -25.02 20.10 -8.33
N LEU A 230 -25.40 21.04 -7.45
CA LEU A 230 -26.41 20.80 -6.42
C LEU A 230 -27.79 20.44 -7.01
N ALA A 231 -28.12 20.97 -8.19
CA ALA A 231 -29.37 20.68 -8.88
C ALA A 231 -29.49 19.19 -9.24
N ASP A 232 -28.45 18.60 -9.82
CA ASP A 232 -28.43 17.19 -10.25
C ASP A 232 -28.62 16.25 -9.04
N VAL A 233 -27.93 16.55 -7.93
CA VAL A 233 -27.98 15.76 -6.71
C VAL A 233 -29.34 15.88 -6.01
N SER A 234 -29.89 17.09 -5.92
CA SER A 234 -31.16 17.33 -5.22
C SER A 234 -32.38 16.73 -5.93
N GLN A 235 -32.33 16.68 -7.26
CA GLN A 235 -33.37 16.07 -8.09
C GLN A 235 -33.23 14.54 -8.13
N GLY A 236 -32.01 14.02 -8.28
CA GLY A 236 -31.77 12.60 -8.47
C GLY A 236 -31.67 11.76 -7.19
N ALA A 237 -31.11 12.31 -6.10
CA ALA A 237 -30.89 11.59 -4.85
C ALA A 237 -31.86 12.06 -3.74
N SER A 238 -33.11 11.59 -3.81
CA SER A 238 -34.17 12.00 -2.87
C SER A 238 -33.93 11.64 -1.40
N ALA A 239 -33.05 10.68 -1.12
CA ALA A 239 -32.67 10.27 0.23
C ALA A 239 -31.68 11.23 0.91
N LEU A 240 -31.02 12.09 0.14
CA LEU A 240 -30.00 13.00 0.63
C LEU A 240 -30.64 14.16 1.39
N ARG A 241 -30.16 14.37 2.61
CA ARG A 241 -30.66 15.41 3.53
C ARG A 241 -29.63 16.48 3.80
N GLN A 242 -28.35 16.14 3.71
CA GLN A 242 -27.26 17.02 4.07
C GLN A 242 -26.10 16.94 3.08
N ILE A 243 -25.50 18.08 2.78
CA ILE A 243 -24.30 18.20 1.97
C ILE A 243 -23.28 19.05 2.73
N ILE A 244 -22.05 18.55 2.79
CA ILE A 244 -20.91 19.25 3.38
C ILE A 244 -19.90 19.50 2.26
N TRP A 245 -19.72 20.76 1.90
CA TRP A 245 -18.74 21.18 0.90
C TRP A 245 -17.35 21.34 1.52
N THR A 246 -16.37 20.67 0.92
CA THR A 246 -14.96 20.89 1.23
C THR A 246 -14.39 21.87 0.21
N VAL A 247 -13.91 23.02 0.69
CA VAL A 247 -13.47 24.14 -0.14
C VAL A 247 -11.97 24.32 -0.01
N GLU A 248 -11.28 24.34 -1.16
CA GLU A 248 -9.86 24.68 -1.24
C GLU A 248 -9.58 26.08 -0.69
N LYS A 249 -8.39 26.29 -0.11
CA LYS A 249 -8.02 27.56 0.54
C LYS A 249 -8.20 28.79 -0.36
N THR A 250 -7.90 28.64 -1.64
CA THR A 250 -8.00 29.68 -2.66
C THR A 250 -9.44 30.11 -2.91
N SER A 251 -10.40 29.19 -2.82
CA SER A 251 -11.82 29.42 -3.14
C SER A 251 -12.70 29.75 -1.92
N ARG A 252 -12.11 29.90 -0.73
CA ARG A 252 -12.84 30.24 0.52
C ARG A 252 -13.40 31.66 0.57
N HIS A 253 -13.04 32.50 -0.40
CA HIS A 253 -13.58 33.86 -0.51
C HIS A 253 -14.96 33.90 -1.17
N MET A 254 -15.40 32.80 -1.79
CA MET A 254 -16.73 32.65 -2.34
C MET A 254 -17.67 32.06 -1.28
N ASP A 255 -18.93 32.51 -1.27
CA ASP A 255 -19.96 31.91 -0.43
C ASP A 255 -20.49 30.63 -1.09
N TRP A 256 -20.14 29.49 -0.51
CA TRP A 256 -20.56 28.16 -0.97
C TRP A 256 -21.78 27.63 -0.20
N SER A 257 -22.33 28.43 0.72
CA SER A 257 -23.49 28.08 1.54
C SER A 257 -24.83 28.48 0.89
N GLU A 258 -24.80 29.38 -0.10
CA GLU A 258 -26.00 29.82 -0.81
C GLU A 258 -26.65 28.68 -1.62
N VAL A 259 -27.87 28.33 -1.25
CA VAL A 259 -28.69 27.35 -1.97
C VAL A 259 -29.47 28.06 -3.09
N PRO A 260 -29.41 27.61 -4.35
CA PRO A 260 -30.18 28.21 -5.44
C PRO A 260 -31.69 28.25 -5.17
N GLU A 261 -32.34 29.31 -5.64
CA GLU A 261 -33.79 29.51 -5.52
C GLU A 261 -34.56 28.28 -6.06
N GLY A 262 -35.42 27.69 -5.24
CA GLY A 262 -36.22 26.49 -5.58
C GLY A 262 -35.72 25.16 -4.99
N ILE A 263 -34.52 25.11 -4.40
CA ILE A 263 -33.98 23.92 -3.68
C ILE A 263 -34.03 24.11 -2.15
N GLY A 264 -34.07 25.37 -1.69
CA GLY A 264 -34.05 25.76 -0.28
C GLY A 264 -35.20 25.13 0.51
N GLY A 265 -34.87 24.15 1.37
CA GLY A 265 -35.82 23.48 2.27
C GLY A 265 -35.72 21.95 2.29
N LYS A 266 -35.15 21.33 1.25
CA LYS A 266 -35.03 19.85 1.19
C LYS A 266 -33.65 19.33 1.63
N ILE A 267 -32.60 20.10 1.39
CA ILE A 267 -31.21 19.72 1.65
C ILE A 267 -30.53 20.82 2.45
N ASP A 268 -29.94 20.43 3.58
CA ASP A 268 -29.06 21.28 4.38
C ASP A 268 -27.67 21.33 3.74
N VAL A 269 -27.14 22.53 3.50
CA VAL A 269 -25.85 22.75 2.87
C VAL A 269 -24.94 23.47 3.84
N SER A 270 -23.79 22.88 4.12
CA SER A 270 -22.81 23.41 5.06
C SER A 270 -21.41 23.34 4.47
N VAL A 271 -20.49 24.16 4.98
CA VAL A 271 -19.12 24.22 4.48
C VAL A 271 -18.16 23.74 5.56
N TRP A 272 -17.32 22.76 5.24
CA TRP A 272 -16.43 22.09 6.20
C TRP A 272 -15.58 23.07 7.00
N HIS A 273 -14.96 24.04 6.32
CA HIS A 273 -14.01 24.95 6.98
C HIS A 273 -14.70 25.99 7.88
N GLU A 274 -15.95 26.34 7.60
CA GLU A 274 -16.78 27.20 8.45
C GLU A 274 -17.21 26.44 9.69
N LEU A 275 -17.72 25.21 9.54
CA LEU A 275 -18.07 24.33 10.67
C LEU A 275 -16.90 24.16 11.65
N VAL A 276 -15.70 23.94 11.12
CA VAL A 276 -14.48 23.84 11.93
C VAL A 276 -14.15 25.16 12.60
N GLN A 277 -14.28 26.30 11.91
CA GLN A 277 -13.99 27.63 12.47
C GLN A 277 -14.96 28.04 13.57
N ASP A 278 -16.26 27.81 13.38
CA ASP A 278 -17.30 28.16 14.35
C ASP A 278 -17.12 27.42 15.68
N GLN A 279 -16.61 26.19 15.62
CA GLN A 279 -16.31 25.39 16.80
C GLN A 279 -14.91 25.65 17.39
N LYS A 280 -14.05 26.48 16.77
CA LYS A 280 -12.72 26.84 17.35
C LYS A 280 -12.84 27.59 18.68
N ASN A 281 -13.94 28.31 18.88
CA ASN A 281 -14.23 29.07 20.10
C ASN A 281 -15.04 28.26 21.14
N GLY A 282 -15.43 27.02 20.80
CA GLY A 282 -16.13 26.10 21.70
C GLY A 282 -15.18 25.33 22.63
N ALA A 283 -15.75 24.62 23.61
CA ALA A 283 -14.99 23.68 24.45
C ALA A 283 -14.21 22.67 23.59
N ALA A 284 -13.00 22.30 24.01
CA ALA A 284 -12.14 21.38 23.28
C ALA A 284 -12.93 20.13 22.82
N ALA A 285 -13.00 19.92 21.51
CA ALA A 285 -13.74 18.81 20.94
C ALA A 285 -13.02 17.49 21.25
N VAL A 286 -13.48 16.82 22.31
CA VAL A 286 -12.97 15.51 22.73
C VAL A 286 -13.70 14.42 21.93
N LEU A 287 -12.95 13.46 21.40
CA LEU A 287 -13.53 12.33 20.70
C LEU A 287 -14.32 11.43 21.65
N PRO A 288 -15.47 10.88 21.23
CA PRO A 288 -16.29 10.04 22.08
C PRO A 288 -15.59 8.71 22.41
N SER A 289 -15.67 8.30 23.67
CA SER A 289 -15.19 7.00 24.16
C SER A 289 -16.32 5.97 24.22
N THR A 290 -17.01 5.74 23.10
CA THR A 290 -18.15 4.80 23.05
C THR A 290 -17.66 3.35 23.02
N SER A 291 -18.30 2.46 23.79
CA SER A 291 -18.03 1.00 23.78
C SER A 291 -18.74 0.25 22.65
N GLU A 292 -19.63 0.93 21.92
CA GLU A 292 -20.38 0.35 20.80
C GLU A 292 -19.44 -0.06 19.65
N LYS A 293 -19.83 -1.12 18.94
CA LYS A 293 -19.10 -1.62 17.78
C LYS A 293 -19.27 -0.60 16.63
N PRO A 294 -18.18 -0.09 16.03
CA PRO A 294 -18.32 0.87 14.95
C PRO A 294 -18.93 0.20 13.72
N PRO A 295 -19.69 0.96 12.91
CA PRO A 295 -20.20 0.47 11.64
C PRO A 295 -19.07 0.16 10.65
N GLY A 296 -19.40 -0.60 9.60
CA GLY A 296 -18.47 -0.90 8.51
C GLY A 296 -18.13 0.31 7.64
N VAL A 297 -17.32 0.07 6.61
CA VAL A 297 -16.96 1.02 5.56
C VAL A 297 -17.35 0.40 4.23
N VAL A 298 -18.00 1.18 3.38
CA VAL A 298 -18.47 0.74 2.08
C VAL A 298 -17.52 1.21 0.99
N PHE A 299 -17.03 0.27 0.20
CA PHE A 299 -16.15 0.50 -0.94
C PHE A 299 -16.90 0.24 -2.25
N LEU A 300 -16.54 1.00 -3.27
CA LEU A 300 -17.05 0.86 -4.62
C LEU A 300 -15.92 0.35 -5.52
N TRP A 301 -16.10 -0.86 -6.05
CA TRP A 301 -15.17 -1.48 -6.98
C TRP A 301 -15.67 -1.29 -8.41
N GLN A 302 -14.86 -0.64 -9.24
CA GLN A 302 -15.20 -0.31 -10.63
C GLN A 302 -13.98 -0.52 -11.53
N GLU A 303 -14.21 -1.01 -12.75
CA GLU A 303 -13.15 -1.18 -13.75
C GLU A 303 -12.64 0.16 -14.27
N ALA A 304 -13.56 1.04 -14.64
CA ALA A 304 -13.27 2.37 -15.12
C ALA A 304 -14.38 3.33 -14.71
N VAL A 305 -14.08 4.62 -14.84
CA VAL A 305 -15.04 5.70 -14.61
C VAL A 305 -16.31 5.48 -15.43
N GLY A 306 -17.48 5.55 -14.78
CA GLY A 306 -18.79 5.36 -15.42
C GLY A 306 -19.18 3.92 -15.79
N LYS A 307 -18.37 2.90 -15.46
CA LYS A 307 -18.73 1.48 -15.65
C LYS A 307 -19.51 0.92 -14.45
N SER A 308 -20.03 -0.30 -14.60
CA SER A 308 -20.73 -1.01 -13.53
C SER A 308 -19.87 -1.11 -12.26
N THR A 309 -20.50 -0.84 -11.13
CA THR A 309 -19.85 -0.81 -9.82
C THR A 309 -20.34 -1.96 -8.97
N GLU A 310 -19.42 -2.65 -8.33
CA GLU A 310 -19.68 -3.61 -7.26
C GLU A 310 -19.58 -2.91 -5.90
N LEU A 311 -20.62 -3.05 -5.09
CA LEU A 311 -20.70 -2.48 -3.75
C LEU A 311 -20.24 -3.52 -2.73
N VAL A 312 -19.21 -3.21 -1.95
CA VAL A 312 -18.71 -4.10 -0.90
C VAL A 312 -18.65 -3.37 0.43
N GLU A 313 -19.34 -3.92 1.43
CA GLU A 313 -19.26 -3.43 2.81
C GLU A 313 -18.26 -4.27 3.60
N PHE A 314 -17.21 -3.62 4.11
CA PHE A 314 -16.26 -4.24 5.02
C PHE A 314 -16.59 -3.86 6.45
N THR A 315 -16.64 -4.86 7.32
CA THR A 315 -16.69 -4.61 8.76
C THR A 315 -15.36 -4.05 9.25
N GLN A 316 -15.38 -3.40 10.42
CA GLN A 316 -14.16 -2.93 11.10
C GLN A 316 -13.13 -4.06 11.28
N GLN A 317 -13.60 -5.27 11.62
CA GLN A 317 -12.75 -6.46 11.76
C GLN A 317 -12.05 -6.83 10.45
N ASN A 318 -12.74 -6.73 9.31
CA ASN A 318 -12.13 -7.01 8.02
C ASN A 318 -10.97 -6.05 7.73
N LEU A 319 -11.17 -4.75 8.01
CA LEU A 319 -10.16 -3.72 7.81
C LEU A 319 -8.96 -3.90 8.76
N VAL A 320 -9.20 -4.08 10.07
CA VAL A 320 -8.07 -4.23 11.02
C VAL A 320 -7.30 -5.54 10.82
N ALA A 321 -7.96 -6.61 10.38
CA ALA A 321 -7.28 -7.85 10.01
C ALA A 321 -6.34 -7.62 8.81
N ALA A 322 -6.80 -6.89 7.80
CA ALA A 322 -6.00 -6.53 6.63
C ALA A 322 -4.81 -5.63 7.01
N ILE A 323 -5.05 -4.56 7.78
CA ILE A 323 -3.98 -3.64 8.24
C ILE A 323 -2.94 -4.41 9.05
N GLY A 324 -3.36 -5.24 9.99
CA GLY A 324 -2.47 -6.07 10.80
C GLY A 324 -1.62 -7.02 9.94
N ALA A 325 -2.23 -7.66 8.93
CA ALA A 325 -1.51 -8.56 8.04
C ALA A 325 -0.51 -7.83 7.15
N LEU A 326 -0.85 -6.65 6.63
CA LEU A 326 0.07 -5.82 5.85
C LEU A 326 1.28 -5.36 6.68
N ILE A 327 1.08 -5.03 7.96
CA ILE A 327 2.18 -4.66 8.86
C ILE A 327 3.17 -5.83 9.04
N THR A 328 2.68 -7.07 9.25
CA THR A 328 3.60 -8.20 9.48
C THR A 328 4.14 -8.85 8.24
N SER A 329 3.45 -8.70 7.11
CA SER A 329 3.90 -9.19 5.81
C SER A 329 5.31 -8.71 5.42
N LEU A 330 5.77 -7.62 6.04
CA LEU A 330 7.15 -7.15 5.95
C LEU A 330 8.02 -7.77 7.06
N PRO A 331 9.23 -8.25 6.70
CA PRO A 331 10.26 -8.61 7.68
C PRO A 331 10.51 -7.47 8.66
N ALA A 332 10.84 -7.81 9.91
CA ALA A 332 10.97 -6.83 11.01
C ALA A 332 11.87 -5.63 10.67
N ALA A 333 12.98 -5.86 9.95
CA ALA A 333 13.92 -4.82 9.52
C ALA A 333 13.34 -3.83 8.49
N HIS A 334 12.27 -4.20 7.78
CA HIS A 334 11.65 -3.40 6.73
C HIS A 334 10.25 -2.92 7.06
N ARG A 335 9.72 -3.23 8.26
CA ARG A 335 8.44 -2.71 8.72
C ARG A 335 8.43 -1.19 8.70
N LEU A 336 7.24 -0.63 8.52
CA LEU A 336 7.02 0.80 8.62
C LEU A 336 7.37 1.26 10.03
N ASN A 337 8.04 2.40 10.13
CA ASN A 337 8.43 3.00 11.41
C ASN A 337 8.32 4.53 11.34
N ALA A 338 8.61 5.21 12.44
CA ALA A 338 8.43 6.65 12.55
C ALA A 338 9.41 7.50 11.70
N SER A 339 10.51 6.90 11.23
CA SER A 339 11.44 7.57 10.30
C SER A 339 10.99 7.50 8.84
N ASP A 340 9.96 6.69 8.56
CA ASP A 340 9.45 6.55 7.20
C ASP A 340 8.52 7.69 6.79
N THR A 341 8.63 8.02 5.51
CA THR A 341 7.75 8.93 4.80
C THR A 341 6.97 8.15 3.77
N PHE A 342 5.67 8.01 4.00
CA PHE A 342 4.76 7.18 3.22
C PHE A 342 3.92 8.04 2.27
N LEU A 343 3.96 7.73 0.97
CA LEU A 343 3.16 8.39 -0.07
C LEU A 343 2.17 7.38 -0.70
N PRO A 344 0.87 7.50 -0.45
CA PRO A 344 -0.16 6.82 -1.23
C PRO A 344 -0.40 7.59 -2.53
N ALA A 345 0.22 7.14 -3.61
CA ALA A 345 -0.02 7.70 -4.95
C ALA A 345 -1.28 7.12 -5.61
N ASP A 346 -1.85 6.06 -5.03
CA ASP A 346 -3.14 5.50 -5.43
C ASP A 346 -4.30 5.97 -4.52
N ALA A 347 -5.53 5.91 -5.01
CA ALA A 347 -6.70 6.48 -4.35
C ALA A 347 -7.08 5.74 -3.03
N PHE A 348 -7.55 6.48 -2.03
CA PHE A 348 -8.06 5.92 -0.76
C PHE A 348 -9.37 5.14 -0.91
N THR A 349 -10.04 5.27 -2.05
CA THR A 349 -11.20 4.44 -2.41
C THR A 349 -10.81 3.01 -2.78
N HIS A 350 -9.52 2.72 -2.93
CA HIS A 350 -9.00 1.36 -3.02
C HIS A 350 -8.60 0.83 -1.64
N SER A 351 -9.17 -0.32 -1.26
CA SER A 351 -9.00 -0.91 0.07
C SER A 351 -7.53 -1.16 0.42
N TYR A 352 -6.71 -1.58 -0.55
CA TYR A 352 -5.28 -1.82 -0.37
C TYR A 352 -4.49 -0.55 -0.04
N SER A 353 -4.65 0.52 -0.84
CA SER A 353 -4.00 1.81 -0.60
C SER A 353 -4.40 2.39 0.75
N LEU A 354 -5.70 2.33 1.09
CA LEU A 354 -6.20 2.80 2.37
C LEU A 354 -5.65 1.97 3.54
N CYS A 355 -5.66 0.64 3.46
CA CYS A 355 -5.15 -0.21 4.53
C CYS A 355 -3.64 0.01 4.77
N LEU A 356 -2.83 0.22 3.71
CA LEU A 356 -1.42 0.57 3.86
C LEU A 356 -1.23 1.96 4.46
N THR A 357 -2.07 2.93 4.10
CA THR A 357 -2.05 4.27 4.70
C THR A 357 -2.37 4.21 6.20
N LEU A 358 -3.37 3.43 6.58
CA LEU A 358 -3.72 3.19 7.99
C LEU A 358 -2.61 2.43 8.74
N ALA A 359 -1.92 1.50 8.08
CA ALA A 359 -0.74 0.82 8.63
C ALA A 359 0.43 1.80 8.86
N ALA A 360 0.64 2.75 7.95
CA ALA A 360 1.64 3.80 8.09
C ALA A 360 1.32 4.73 9.29
N LEU A 361 0.06 5.17 9.41
CA LEU A 361 -0.40 5.94 10.59
C LEU A 361 -0.21 5.17 11.90
N PHE A 362 -0.59 3.88 11.91
CA PHE A 362 -0.42 3.01 13.08
C PHE A 362 1.06 2.82 13.49
N SER A 363 1.99 2.96 12.54
CA SER A 363 3.44 2.82 12.76
C SER A 363 4.13 4.16 13.05
N HIS A 364 3.36 5.24 13.24
CA HIS A 364 3.83 6.63 13.42
C HIS A 364 4.66 7.17 12.24
N SER A 365 4.52 6.58 11.05
CA SER A 365 5.17 7.10 9.84
C SER A 365 4.55 8.44 9.43
N THR A 366 5.32 9.25 8.73
CA THR A 366 4.81 10.50 8.14
C THR A 366 4.00 10.17 6.90
N VAL A 367 2.69 10.39 6.94
CA VAL A 367 1.81 10.16 5.78
C VAL A 367 1.69 11.43 4.96
N ILE A 368 2.09 11.35 3.71
CA ILE A 368 1.97 12.45 2.75
C ILE A 368 0.77 12.21 1.86
N ILE A 369 -0.21 13.09 1.93
CA ILE A 369 -1.43 13.05 1.12
C ILE A 369 -1.24 13.93 -0.11
N ASN A 370 -1.63 13.40 -1.27
CA ASN A 370 -1.61 14.12 -2.54
C ASN A 370 -2.99 14.00 -3.21
N SER A 371 -3.57 15.12 -3.63
CA SER A 371 -4.86 15.15 -4.31
C SER A 371 -4.82 14.53 -5.71
N VAL A 372 -3.66 14.49 -6.37
CA VAL A 372 -3.46 13.90 -7.71
C VAL A 372 -3.24 12.38 -7.63
N ALA A 373 -3.88 11.70 -6.68
CA ALA A 373 -3.74 10.25 -6.48
C ALA A 373 -4.77 9.46 -7.29
N GLY A 374 -4.37 8.31 -7.82
CA GLY A 374 -5.23 7.40 -8.56
C GLY A 374 -4.50 6.56 -9.61
N PRO A 375 -5.22 5.71 -10.34
CA PRO A 375 -4.61 4.81 -11.32
C PRO A 375 -3.96 5.58 -12.48
N GLY A 376 -2.71 5.23 -12.82
CA GLY A 376 -2.00 5.77 -14.00
C GLY A 376 -1.38 7.17 -13.80
N VAL A 377 -1.36 7.67 -12.57
CA VAL A 377 -0.70 8.93 -12.19
C VAL A 377 0.81 8.87 -12.48
N ASP A 378 1.38 10.00 -12.87
CA ASP A 378 2.83 10.14 -13.01
C ASP A 378 3.50 10.32 -11.64
N LEU A 379 4.20 9.27 -11.20
CA LEU A 379 4.86 9.25 -9.90
C LEU A 379 5.95 10.33 -9.76
N THR A 380 6.61 10.72 -10.86
CA THR A 380 7.67 11.74 -10.81
C THR A 380 7.08 13.12 -10.49
N LEU A 381 5.89 13.41 -11.04
CA LEU A 381 5.15 14.63 -10.74
C LEU A 381 4.55 14.61 -9.33
N ALA A 382 3.96 13.47 -8.94
CA ALA A 382 3.33 13.30 -7.63
C ALA A 382 4.33 13.40 -6.46
N SER A 383 5.61 13.14 -6.69
CA SER A 383 6.65 13.14 -5.67
C SER A 383 7.62 14.34 -5.74
N ARG A 384 7.47 15.25 -6.70
CA ARG A 384 8.50 16.27 -7.02
C ARG A 384 8.96 17.13 -5.83
N SER A 385 8.08 17.44 -4.88
CA SER A 385 8.36 18.31 -3.73
C SER A 385 8.73 17.57 -2.45
N ILE A 386 8.73 16.23 -2.45
CA ILE A 386 8.86 15.39 -1.26
C ILE A 386 9.86 14.26 -1.50
N ALA A 387 10.42 13.67 -0.45
CA ALA A 387 11.31 12.52 -0.59
C ALA A 387 10.70 11.30 0.12
N PRO A 388 9.79 10.55 -0.54
CA PRO A 388 9.15 9.41 0.08
C PRO A 388 10.14 8.25 0.27
N THR A 389 10.04 7.55 1.40
CA THR A 389 10.78 6.30 1.65
C THR A 389 9.96 5.08 1.25
N VAL A 390 8.62 5.19 1.30
CA VAL A 390 7.67 4.15 0.92
C VAL A 390 6.58 4.74 0.05
N VAL A 391 6.25 4.08 -1.06
CA VAL A 391 5.17 4.50 -1.97
C VAL A 391 4.23 3.35 -2.25
N VAL A 392 2.94 3.65 -2.36
CA VAL A 392 1.92 2.74 -2.90
C VAL A 392 1.42 3.27 -4.24
N VAL A 393 1.47 2.43 -5.27
CA VAL A 393 1.05 2.76 -6.64
C VAL A 393 0.14 1.68 -7.22
N SER A 394 -0.64 2.04 -8.22
CA SER A 394 -1.38 1.08 -9.02
C SER A 394 -0.49 0.42 -10.08
N ALA A 395 -0.91 -0.73 -10.63
CA ALA A 395 -0.21 -1.40 -11.73
C ALA A 395 -0.05 -0.49 -12.97
N GLU A 396 -1.03 0.36 -13.26
CA GLU A 396 -0.98 1.34 -14.35
C GLU A 396 0.13 2.38 -14.14
N THR A 397 0.24 2.91 -12.92
CA THR A 397 1.30 3.86 -12.56
C THR A 397 2.67 3.20 -12.65
N ALA A 398 2.80 1.96 -12.20
CA ALA A 398 4.04 1.19 -12.30
C ALA A 398 4.43 0.90 -13.77
N ALA A 399 3.49 0.47 -14.61
CA ALA A 399 3.71 0.23 -16.04
C ALA A 399 4.11 1.52 -16.79
N LYS A 400 3.47 2.64 -16.46
CA LYS A 400 3.81 3.96 -17.00
C LYS A 400 5.22 4.40 -16.58
N LEU A 401 5.59 4.18 -15.33
CA LEU A 401 6.92 4.48 -14.82
C LEU A 401 7.99 3.62 -15.51
N HIS A 402 7.72 2.32 -15.68
CA HIS A 402 8.60 1.39 -16.37
C HIS A 402 8.83 1.81 -17.81
N SER A 403 7.76 1.99 -18.60
CA SER A 403 7.85 2.37 -20.01
C SER A 403 8.55 3.72 -20.22
N THR A 404 8.24 4.73 -19.39
CA THR A 404 8.87 6.05 -19.46
C THR A 404 10.36 6.00 -19.13
N THR A 405 10.77 5.17 -18.17
CA THR A 405 12.18 5.04 -17.78
C THR A 405 12.96 4.20 -18.78
N ASN A 406 12.37 3.10 -19.27
CA ASN A 406 13.00 2.20 -20.23
C ASN A 406 13.30 2.91 -21.57
N THR A 407 12.37 3.72 -22.06
CA THR A 407 12.57 4.54 -23.27
C THR A 407 13.71 5.56 -23.15
N ALA A 408 14.05 5.99 -21.93
CA ALA A 408 15.17 6.87 -21.68
C ALA A 408 16.55 6.15 -21.69
N ILE A 409 16.58 4.82 -21.81
CA ILE A 409 17.82 4.00 -21.89
C ILE A 409 18.25 3.85 -23.35
N THR A 410 18.85 4.90 -23.91
CA THR A 410 19.25 4.91 -25.33
C THR A 410 20.72 4.55 -25.57
N SER A 411 21.63 4.81 -24.61
CA SER A 411 23.08 4.68 -24.79
C SER A 411 23.66 3.31 -24.40
N GLY A 412 24.65 2.80 -25.15
CA GLY A 412 25.32 1.52 -24.90
C GLY A 412 25.90 1.32 -23.49
N PRO A 413 26.65 2.30 -22.92
CA PRO A 413 27.17 2.18 -21.55
C PRO A 413 26.08 2.01 -20.48
N LYS A 414 24.95 2.71 -20.62
CA LYS A 414 23.80 2.57 -19.70
C LYS A 414 23.13 1.21 -19.80
N LYS A 415 23.06 0.62 -21.00
CA LYS A 415 22.56 -0.75 -21.19
C LYS A 415 23.47 -1.77 -20.51
N PHE A 416 24.79 -1.57 -20.58
CA PHE A 416 25.75 -2.41 -19.87
C PHE A 416 25.62 -2.28 -18.34
N ALA A 417 25.50 -1.05 -17.83
CA ALA A 417 25.27 -0.82 -16.40
C ALA A 417 23.96 -1.48 -15.92
N HIS A 418 22.88 -1.34 -16.69
CA HIS A 418 21.61 -2.01 -16.42
C HIS A 418 21.78 -3.55 -16.40
N TYR A 419 22.45 -4.13 -17.41
CA TYR A 419 22.74 -5.56 -17.46
C TYR A 419 23.49 -6.07 -16.22
N LEU A 420 24.49 -5.33 -15.72
CA LEU A 420 25.20 -5.69 -14.49
C LEU A 420 24.27 -5.72 -13.28
N GLU A 421 23.37 -4.74 -13.16
CA GLU A 421 22.42 -4.68 -12.05
C GLU A 421 21.34 -5.75 -12.14
N THR A 422 20.90 -6.10 -13.35
CA THR A 422 20.03 -7.27 -13.57
C THR A 422 20.71 -8.54 -13.09
N ARG A 423 22.03 -8.70 -13.32
CA ARG A 423 22.80 -9.84 -12.79
C ARG A 423 22.90 -9.86 -11.26
N MET A 424 23.01 -8.69 -10.62
CA MET A 424 22.98 -8.62 -9.16
C MET A 424 21.62 -9.04 -8.59
N LEU A 425 20.51 -8.63 -9.23
CA LEU A 425 19.18 -9.05 -8.85
C LEU A 425 18.98 -10.56 -9.01
N THR A 426 19.44 -11.15 -10.12
CA THR A 426 19.34 -12.61 -10.31
C THR A 426 20.22 -13.39 -9.33
N ALA A 427 21.31 -12.79 -8.84
CA ALA A 427 22.10 -13.31 -7.73
C ALA A 427 21.44 -13.10 -6.34
N GLY A 428 20.22 -12.56 -6.28
CA GLY A 428 19.45 -12.42 -5.06
C GLY A 428 19.75 -11.16 -4.25
N ARG A 429 20.33 -10.12 -4.86
CA ARG A 429 20.77 -8.89 -4.18
C ARG A 429 20.20 -7.64 -4.83
N LEU A 430 19.78 -6.67 -4.00
CA LEU A 430 19.40 -5.37 -4.51
C LEU A 430 20.66 -4.57 -4.91
N PRO A 431 20.72 -3.97 -6.13
CA PRO A 431 21.86 -3.16 -6.54
C PRO A 431 22.10 -1.97 -5.61
N THR A 432 23.34 -1.83 -5.13
CA THR A 432 23.79 -0.69 -4.32
C THR A 432 24.78 0.17 -5.09
N ASP A 433 24.88 1.46 -4.75
CA ASP A 433 25.86 2.34 -5.35
C ASP A 433 27.29 1.96 -4.93
N THR A 434 28.05 1.41 -5.88
CA THR A 434 29.49 1.20 -5.79
C THR A 434 30.23 2.29 -6.57
N PHE A 435 31.53 2.45 -6.32
CA PHE A 435 32.36 3.42 -7.06
C PHE A 435 32.26 3.25 -8.58
N LEU A 436 32.17 2.01 -9.07
CA LEU A 436 32.00 1.70 -10.50
C LEU A 436 30.63 2.10 -11.04
N THR A 437 29.55 1.84 -10.29
CA THR A 437 28.19 2.22 -10.72
C THR A 437 27.94 3.72 -10.55
N GLN A 438 28.72 4.43 -9.74
CA GLN A 438 28.70 5.90 -9.68
C GLN A 438 29.32 6.53 -10.94
N LEU A 439 30.37 5.93 -11.50
CA LEU A 439 31.02 6.43 -12.72
C LEU A 439 30.17 6.23 -13.98
N ASN A 440 29.36 5.17 -14.02
CA ASN A 440 28.42 4.87 -15.11
C ASN A 440 27.04 4.46 -14.55
N ALA A 441 26.37 5.41 -13.89
CA ALA A 441 25.06 5.15 -13.31
C ALA A 441 24.03 4.81 -14.40
N PRO A 442 23.27 3.71 -14.26
CA PRO A 442 22.18 3.43 -15.18
C PRO A 442 21.05 4.46 -15.00
N THR A 443 20.18 4.57 -16.00
CA THR A 443 19.04 5.49 -15.94
C THR A 443 18.14 5.13 -14.75
N ARG A 444 17.84 6.12 -13.91
CA ARG A 444 16.94 6.00 -12.77
C ARG A 444 15.67 6.80 -12.98
N ALA A 445 14.60 6.36 -12.36
CA ALA A 445 13.39 7.15 -12.22
C ALA A 445 13.65 8.30 -11.23
N ASN A 446 13.26 9.51 -11.61
CA ASN A 446 13.36 10.68 -10.72
C ASN A 446 12.16 10.71 -9.77
N ILE A 447 12.21 9.90 -8.71
CA ILE A 447 11.18 9.84 -7.67
C ILE A 447 11.64 10.66 -6.48
N GLY A 448 10.86 11.67 -6.15
CA GLY A 448 11.12 12.55 -5.02
C GLY A 448 12.07 13.71 -5.31
N SER A 449 12.15 14.64 -4.36
CA SER A 449 13.11 15.75 -4.34
C SER A 449 14.54 15.31 -4.00
N ALA A 450 14.70 14.16 -3.33
CA ALA A 450 15.97 13.51 -3.04
C ALA A 450 15.94 12.06 -3.57
N PRO A 451 16.28 11.84 -4.86
CA PRO A 451 16.28 10.51 -5.47
C PRO A 451 17.17 9.53 -4.70
N GLY A 452 16.71 8.28 -4.56
CA GLY A 452 17.44 7.21 -3.87
C GLY A 452 17.11 7.00 -2.39
N LYS A 453 16.20 7.79 -1.81
CA LYS A 453 15.66 7.53 -0.46
C LYS A 453 14.54 6.47 -0.42
N LEU A 454 13.97 6.17 -1.58
CA LEU A 454 12.89 5.20 -1.71
C LEU A 454 13.42 3.78 -1.43
N ARG A 455 12.85 3.11 -0.44
CA ARG A 455 13.24 1.75 -0.04
C ARG A 455 12.20 0.68 -0.39
N LEU A 456 10.91 1.06 -0.45
CA LEU A 456 9.81 0.15 -0.75
C LEU A 456 8.80 0.76 -1.72
N VAL A 457 8.36 -0.05 -2.68
CA VAL A 457 7.26 0.25 -3.60
C VAL A 457 6.24 -0.88 -3.53
N PHE A 458 5.02 -0.54 -3.13
CA PHE A 458 3.88 -1.45 -3.20
C PHE A 458 3.12 -1.19 -4.48
N ILE A 459 2.86 -2.25 -5.25
CA ILE A 459 2.11 -2.20 -6.49
C ILE A 459 0.85 -3.05 -6.32
N SER A 460 -0.32 -2.44 -6.55
CA SER A 460 -1.59 -3.16 -6.54
C SER A 460 -2.04 -3.57 -7.94
N GLU A 461 -2.16 -4.88 -8.15
CA GLU A 461 -2.87 -5.47 -9.29
C GLU A 461 -4.33 -5.69 -8.93
N ARG A 462 -5.24 -5.27 -9.80
CA ARG A 462 -6.68 -5.32 -9.52
C ARG A 462 -7.33 -6.46 -10.30
N ALA A 463 -7.68 -7.53 -9.60
CA ALA A 463 -8.31 -8.69 -10.20
C ALA A 463 -9.61 -8.31 -10.93
N GLY A 464 -9.72 -8.73 -12.19
CA GLY A 464 -10.92 -8.49 -13.01
C GLY A 464 -11.05 -7.08 -13.58
N LEU A 465 -10.07 -6.18 -13.41
CA LEU A 465 -10.19 -4.78 -13.85
C LEU A 465 -9.33 -4.38 -15.07
N ASN A 466 -8.97 -5.33 -15.95
CA ASN A 466 -8.21 -5.07 -17.18
C ASN A 466 -6.96 -4.19 -16.98
N THR A 467 -6.29 -4.36 -15.84
CA THR A 467 -5.06 -3.65 -15.50
C THR A 467 -3.88 -4.17 -16.34
N PRO A 468 -2.89 -3.32 -16.66
CA PRO A 468 -1.76 -3.73 -17.49
C PRO A 468 -0.92 -4.78 -16.74
N PRO A 469 -0.72 -5.99 -17.30
CA PRO A 469 0.04 -7.03 -16.62
C PRO A 469 1.51 -6.63 -16.51
N LEU A 470 2.07 -6.78 -15.30
CA LEU A 470 3.50 -6.60 -15.05
C LEU A 470 4.21 -7.95 -15.01
N SER A 471 5.20 -8.12 -15.87
CA SER A 471 6.03 -9.33 -15.91
C SER A 471 7.11 -9.33 -14.82
N SER A 472 7.72 -10.49 -14.58
CA SER A 472 8.84 -10.58 -13.62
C SER A 472 10.06 -9.74 -14.04
N GLU A 473 10.22 -9.53 -15.35
CA GLU A 473 11.22 -8.62 -15.92
C GLU A 473 10.87 -7.16 -15.61
N ASP A 474 9.62 -6.74 -15.86
CA ASP A 474 9.17 -5.38 -15.56
C ASP A 474 9.32 -5.03 -14.08
N LEU A 475 9.01 -5.99 -13.18
CA LEU A 475 9.20 -5.82 -11.75
C LEU A 475 10.68 -5.74 -11.36
N SER A 476 11.56 -6.48 -12.04
CA SER A 476 13.01 -6.43 -11.81
C SER A 476 13.59 -5.09 -12.28
N ASP A 477 13.17 -4.64 -13.45
CA ASP A 477 13.49 -3.32 -13.98
C ASP A 477 13.01 -2.20 -13.06
N LEU A 478 11.79 -2.30 -12.51
CA LEU A 478 11.30 -1.33 -11.54
C LEU A 478 12.17 -1.28 -10.28
N ARG A 479 12.68 -2.42 -9.79
CA ARG A 479 13.64 -2.42 -8.66
C ARG A 479 14.93 -1.71 -9.01
N ILE A 480 15.44 -1.88 -10.23
CA ILE A 480 16.61 -1.17 -10.76
C ILE A 480 16.30 0.33 -10.86
N TYR A 481 15.24 0.72 -11.57
CA TYR A 481 14.93 2.12 -11.86
C TYR A 481 14.66 2.94 -10.60
N THR A 482 14.06 2.33 -9.59
CA THR A 482 13.72 2.98 -8.33
C THR A 482 14.77 2.81 -7.23
N LYS A 483 15.70 1.85 -7.37
CA LYS A 483 16.59 1.37 -6.30
C LYS A 483 15.84 0.91 -5.04
N ALA A 484 14.59 0.52 -5.18
CA ALA A 484 13.72 0.13 -4.08
C ALA A 484 13.27 -1.32 -4.23
N ARG A 485 12.93 -1.96 -3.11
CA ARG A 485 12.30 -3.28 -3.14
C ARG A 485 10.85 -3.14 -3.56
N VAL A 486 10.42 -4.00 -4.48
CA VAL A 486 9.07 -3.97 -5.05
C VAL A 486 8.24 -5.13 -4.49
N VAL A 487 7.06 -4.81 -3.96
CA VAL A 487 6.02 -5.75 -3.53
C VAL A 487 4.87 -5.66 -4.53
N TYR A 488 4.58 -6.76 -5.20
CA TYR A 488 3.47 -6.87 -6.13
C TYR A 488 2.33 -7.65 -5.47
N ALA A 489 1.15 -7.05 -5.38
CA ALA A 489 0.03 -7.56 -4.61
C ALA A 489 -1.21 -7.78 -5.48
N LEU A 490 -1.89 -8.91 -5.30
CA LEU A 490 -3.20 -9.19 -5.89
C LEU A 490 -4.30 -8.63 -5.00
N THR A 491 -5.13 -7.74 -5.55
CA THR A 491 -6.24 -7.09 -4.85
C THR A 491 -7.57 -7.38 -5.55
N THR A 492 -8.67 -7.36 -4.79
CA THR A 492 -10.02 -7.66 -5.30
C THR A 492 -11.07 -6.92 -4.49
N ALA A 493 -12.28 -6.78 -5.05
CA ALA A 493 -13.39 -6.05 -4.43
C ALA A 493 -13.74 -6.56 -3.02
N LYS A 494 -13.78 -7.89 -2.85
CA LYS A 494 -14.35 -8.57 -1.67
C LYS A 494 -13.33 -8.92 -0.59
N VAL A 495 -12.07 -8.51 -0.73
CA VAL A 495 -11.02 -8.73 0.27
C VAL A 495 -10.41 -7.39 0.65
N ALA A 496 -10.44 -7.06 1.93
CA ALA A 496 -9.78 -5.86 2.44
C ALA A 496 -8.26 -6.05 2.37
N GLY A 497 -7.54 -5.07 1.82
CA GLY A 497 -6.10 -5.18 1.64
C GLY A 497 -5.74 -5.98 0.39
N ALA A 498 -4.88 -6.99 0.54
CA ALA A 498 -4.46 -7.88 -0.55
C ALA A 498 -4.83 -9.34 -0.25
N VAL A 499 -5.03 -10.10 -1.32
CA VAL A 499 -5.21 -11.56 -1.28
C VAL A 499 -3.85 -12.23 -1.09
N ALA A 500 -2.89 -11.86 -1.93
CA ALA A 500 -1.52 -12.35 -1.90
C ALA A 500 -0.56 -11.22 -2.27
N GLN A 501 0.67 -11.29 -1.78
CA GLN A 501 1.73 -10.38 -2.21
C GLN A 501 3.12 -11.04 -2.24
N THR A 502 4.00 -10.53 -3.11
CA THR A 502 5.38 -11.02 -3.22
C THR A 502 6.20 -10.68 -1.98
N ASN A 503 7.16 -11.55 -1.64
CA ASN A 503 8.17 -11.22 -0.64
C ASN A 503 9.05 -10.05 -1.17
N ILE A 504 9.46 -9.15 -0.28
CA ILE A 504 10.31 -8.00 -0.61
C ILE A 504 11.68 -8.40 -1.20
N TYR A 505 12.14 -9.61 -0.88
CA TYR A 505 13.41 -10.17 -1.36
C TYR A 505 13.23 -11.13 -2.54
N ASP A 506 12.04 -11.21 -3.13
CA ASP A 506 11.81 -12.05 -4.30
C ASP A 506 12.28 -11.33 -5.57
N TYR A 507 13.50 -11.64 -5.99
CA TYR A 507 14.14 -11.11 -7.20
C TYR A 507 14.13 -12.10 -8.35
N ARG A 508 13.43 -13.23 -8.21
CA ARG A 508 13.43 -14.29 -9.22
C ARG A 508 12.72 -13.80 -10.48
N THR A 509 13.38 -14.00 -11.62
CA THR A 509 12.79 -13.84 -12.95
C THR A 509 12.29 -15.21 -13.41
N GLY A 510 11.00 -15.32 -13.73
CA GLY A 510 10.39 -16.55 -14.25
C GLY A 510 10.15 -16.45 -15.76
N THR A 511 9.88 -17.59 -16.40
CA THR A 511 9.32 -17.57 -17.76
C THR A 511 7.98 -16.84 -17.73
N THR A 512 7.91 -15.71 -18.45
CA THR A 512 6.70 -14.89 -18.54
C THR A 512 5.54 -15.75 -19.04
N PRO A 513 4.50 -15.99 -18.22
CA PRO A 513 3.34 -16.77 -18.65
C PRO A 513 2.61 -16.06 -19.80
N LEU A 514 1.74 -16.77 -20.52
CA LEU A 514 1.00 -16.23 -21.67
C LEU A 514 0.26 -14.92 -21.37
N ASN A 515 -0.22 -14.76 -20.12
CA ASN A 515 -0.95 -13.59 -19.65
C ASN A 515 -0.04 -12.45 -19.15
N LYS A 516 1.29 -12.59 -19.29
CA LYS A 516 2.33 -11.65 -18.86
C LYS A 516 2.40 -11.31 -17.37
N HIS A 517 1.46 -11.76 -16.53
CA HIS A 517 1.50 -11.47 -15.10
C HIS A 517 2.64 -12.23 -14.41
N SER A 518 3.39 -11.52 -13.57
CA SER A 518 4.26 -12.14 -12.58
C SER A 518 3.44 -12.85 -11.50
N HIS A 519 4.09 -13.70 -10.70
CA HIS A 519 3.45 -14.30 -9.54
C HIS A 519 3.09 -13.24 -8.49
N PHE A 520 2.00 -13.47 -7.76
CA PHE A 520 1.57 -12.60 -6.66
C PHE A 520 2.09 -13.05 -5.29
N GLY A 521 2.91 -14.10 -5.22
CA GLY A 521 3.53 -14.54 -3.98
C GLY A 521 2.57 -15.23 -3.01
N VAL A 522 2.69 -14.89 -1.73
CA VAL A 522 2.10 -15.64 -0.60
C VAL A 522 0.76 -15.03 -0.20
N PRO A 523 -0.26 -15.83 0.18
CA PRO A 523 -1.44 -15.32 0.86
C PRO A 523 -1.07 -14.46 2.07
N LEU A 524 -1.80 -13.38 2.33
CA LEU A 524 -1.61 -12.61 3.57
C LEU A 524 -2.02 -13.44 4.80
N SER A 525 -1.47 -13.15 5.98
CA SER A 525 -1.72 -13.92 7.20
C SER A 525 -3.18 -13.87 7.73
N CYS A 526 -4.00 -12.95 7.21
CA CYS A 526 -5.43 -12.84 7.49
C CYS A 526 -6.33 -13.65 6.54
N VAL A 527 -5.76 -14.25 5.48
CA VAL A 527 -6.49 -15.04 4.48
C VAL A 527 -5.82 -16.39 4.22
N GLU A 528 -6.60 -17.30 3.67
CA GLU A 528 -6.14 -18.55 3.10
C GLU A 528 -6.79 -18.73 1.72
N ILE A 529 -6.13 -19.51 0.88
CA ILE A 529 -6.49 -19.65 -0.53
C ILE A 529 -6.67 -21.12 -0.87
N LYS A 530 -7.68 -21.43 -1.66
CA LYS A 530 -7.80 -22.73 -2.35
C LYS A 530 -8.21 -22.51 -3.80
N LEU A 531 -7.92 -23.50 -4.63
CA LEU A 531 -8.31 -23.53 -6.04
C LEU A 531 -9.43 -24.56 -6.20
N ARG A 532 -10.53 -24.18 -6.85
CA ARG A 532 -11.65 -25.07 -7.15
C ARG A 532 -11.64 -25.45 -8.63
N ASP A 533 -11.85 -26.73 -8.91
CA ASP A 533 -11.89 -27.21 -10.28
C ASP A 533 -13.02 -26.53 -11.08
N THR A 534 -12.73 -26.25 -12.34
CA THR A 534 -13.68 -25.73 -13.33
C THR A 534 -13.85 -26.73 -14.47
N ALA A 535 -14.79 -26.46 -15.39
CA ALA A 535 -14.93 -27.31 -16.58
C ALA A 535 -13.65 -27.41 -17.43
N GLN A 536 -12.80 -26.38 -17.37
CA GLN A 536 -11.58 -26.25 -18.18
C GLN A 536 -10.30 -26.62 -17.41
N HIS A 537 -10.29 -26.47 -16.09
CA HIS A 537 -9.11 -26.63 -15.26
C HIS A 537 -9.40 -27.61 -14.12
N LYS A 538 -8.60 -28.65 -13.99
CA LYS A 538 -8.71 -29.65 -12.93
C LYS A 538 -7.41 -29.74 -12.15
N THR A 539 -7.54 -29.84 -10.84
CA THR A 539 -6.43 -30.05 -9.91
C THR A 539 -5.95 -31.50 -10.01
N THR A 540 -4.65 -31.68 -10.23
CA THR A 540 -3.96 -32.97 -10.19
C THR A 540 -2.99 -33.02 -9.00
N ASP A 541 -2.31 -34.15 -8.82
CA ASP A 541 -1.27 -34.29 -7.80
C ASP A 541 -0.04 -33.42 -8.12
N GLU A 542 0.22 -33.17 -9.40
CA GLU A 542 1.35 -32.38 -9.88
C GLU A 542 1.00 -30.90 -10.04
N GLN A 543 -0.25 -30.53 -10.28
CA GLN A 543 -0.63 -29.15 -10.57
C GLN A 543 -1.96 -28.77 -9.90
N SER A 544 -1.93 -27.71 -9.10
CA SER A 544 -3.14 -27.08 -8.56
C SER A 544 -3.54 -25.90 -9.45
N ILE A 545 -4.63 -26.05 -10.20
CA ILE A 545 -5.15 -25.05 -11.13
C ILE A 545 -6.69 -25.03 -11.08
N GLY A 546 -7.27 -23.83 -11.06
CA GLY A 546 -8.72 -23.70 -10.94
C GLY A 546 -9.15 -22.28 -10.60
N GLU A 547 -10.44 -22.13 -10.27
CA GLU A 547 -11.01 -20.88 -9.80
C GLU A 547 -10.47 -20.54 -8.39
N LEU A 548 -10.08 -19.30 -8.20
CA LEU A 548 -9.48 -18.83 -6.96
C LEU A 548 -10.55 -18.53 -5.89
N ILE A 549 -10.55 -19.32 -4.81
CA ILE A 549 -11.42 -19.14 -3.65
C ILE A 549 -10.57 -18.63 -2.47
N VAL A 550 -11.05 -17.58 -1.81
CA VAL A 550 -10.38 -16.95 -0.68
C VAL A 550 -11.29 -17.00 0.54
N THR A 551 -10.73 -17.42 1.67
CA THR A 551 -11.38 -17.41 2.97
C THR A 551 -10.55 -16.63 3.99
N GLY A 552 -11.18 -15.96 4.95
CA GLY A 552 -10.46 -15.33 6.04
C GLY A 552 -11.10 -14.11 6.66
N SER A 553 -10.40 -13.55 7.66
CA SER A 553 -10.89 -12.46 8.49
C SER A 553 -11.00 -11.13 7.73
N SER A 554 -10.25 -10.94 6.64
CA SER A 554 -10.35 -9.74 5.79
C SER A 554 -11.37 -9.86 4.65
N VAL A 555 -12.02 -11.01 4.50
CA VAL A 555 -12.98 -11.28 3.41
C VAL A 555 -14.38 -10.82 3.80
N ALA A 556 -15.02 -10.05 2.91
CA ALA A 556 -16.43 -9.70 3.05
C ALA A 556 -17.28 -10.98 2.87
N GLY A 557 -17.98 -11.39 3.94
CA GLY A 557 -18.77 -12.63 3.94
C GLY A 557 -17.97 -13.91 4.25
N ALA A 558 -16.73 -13.79 4.75
CA ALA A 558 -15.83 -14.87 5.20
C ALA A 558 -15.28 -15.82 4.12
N GLU A 559 -16.06 -16.20 3.10
CA GLU A 559 -15.62 -16.96 1.91
C GLU A 559 -16.08 -16.27 0.63
N VAL A 560 -15.20 -16.23 -0.37
CA VAL A 560 -15.52 -15.63 -1.66
C VAL A 560 -14.85 -16.36 -2.83
N SER A 561 -15.59 -16.53 -3.92
CA SER A 561 -15.00 -16.82 -5.23
C SER A 561 -14.66 -15.53 -5.97
N LEU A 562 -13.43 -15.45 -6.47
CA LEU A 562 -12.94 -14.26 -7.18
C LEU A 562 -13.29 -14.25 -8.68
N GLY A 563 -13.80 -15.35 -9.23
CA GLY A 563 -14.11 -15.46 -10.66
C GLY A 563 -12.89 -15.38 -11.58
N VAL A 564 -11.68 -15.52 -11.02
CA VAL A 564 -10.41 -15.58 -11.76
C VAL A 564 -9.76 -16.94 -11.54
N ASN A 565 -9.12 -17.46 -12.58
CA ASN A 565 -8.39 -18.72 -12.49
C ASN A 565 -6.96 -18.45 -12.00
N GLY A 566 -6.53 -19.23 -11.02
CA GLY A 566 -5.19 -19.22 -10.48
C GLY A 566 -4.48 -20.55 -10.70
N MET A 567 -3.16 -20.52 -10.63
CA MET A 567 -2.32 -21.70 -10.56
C MET A 567 -1.38 -21.51 -9.36
N TYR A 568 -1.35 -22.50 -8.48
CA TYR A 568 -0.40 -22.52 -7.37
C TYR A 568 0.73 -23.48 -7.74
N PRO A 569 2.02 -23.05 -7.72
CA PRO A 569 3.08 -23.97 -8.05
C PRO A 569 3.19 -25.04 -6.97
N SER A 570 3.12 -26.28 -7.43
CA SER A 570 3.62 -27.45 -6.72
C SER A 570 5.12 -27.27 -6.46
N LEU A 571 5.48 -27.25 -5.19
CA LEU A 571 6.80 -27.68 -4.75
C LEU A 571 6.81 -29.22 -4.79
N ILE A 572 7.03 -29.81 -5.96
CA ILE A 572 7.75 -31.08 -6.01
C ILE A 572 9.11 -30.72 -6.60
N ALA A 573 10.06 -30.45 -5.70
CA ALA A 573 11.46 -30.59 -6.05
C ALA A 573 11.69 -32.08 -6.32
N HIS A 574 12.16 -32.41 -7.52
CA HIS A 574 12.95 -33.62 -7.72
C HIS A 574 14.39 -33.35 -7.30
#